data_AF-M0LI78-F1
#
_entry.id   AF-M0LI78-F1
#
_cell.length_a   1.000
_cell.length_b   1.000
_cell.length_c   1.000
_cell.angle_alpha   90.00
_cell.angle_beta   90.00
_cell.angle_gamma   90.00
#
_symmetry.space_group_name_H-M   'P 1'
#
loop_
_entity.id
_entity.type
_entity.pdbx_description
1 polymer ?
#
loop_
_entity_poly.entity_id
_entity_poly.type
_entity_poly.pdbx_seq_one_letter_code
_entity_poly.pdbx_strand_id
1 'polypeptide(L)'
;MTDDVTAVRDETEAYTDGTVARVRVLVVPESEKFPEGIKYAFHYGEAGADDPVIRFDNHHGVHELHLNAEVFEIDYPGLQALYRAWRAALPPKKRDDW
;
A
#
# COMPACT_ATOMS: atom_id res chain seq x y z
N MET A 1 -20.71 18.02 3.29
CA MET A 1 -19.31 17.59 3.38
C MET A 1 -19.04 16.88 2.07
N THR A 2 -18.04 17.30 1.31
CA THR A 2 -17.78 16.79 -0.04
C THR A 2 -17.41 15.31 0.05
N ASP A 3 -18.17 14.45 -0.63
CA ASP A 3 -17.91 13.00 -0.75
C ASP A 3 -16.70 12.70 -1.66
N ASP A 4 -15.80 13.66 -1.80
CA ASP A 4 -14.78 13.67 -2.84
C ASP A 4 -13.59 12.84 -2.40
N VAL A 5 -13.37 11.73 -3.12
CA VAL A 5 -12.16 10.93 -3.02
C VAL A 5 -11.09 11.57 -3.89
N THR A 6 -9.96 11.95 -3.27
CA THR A 6 -8.85 12.58 -3.99
C THR A 6 -7.61 11.69 -3.94
N ALA A 7 -7.07 11.34 -5.12
CA ALA A 7 -5.78 10.68 -5.19
C ALA A 7 -4.66 11.70 -4.95
N VAL A 8 -3.85 11.49 -3.91
CA VAL A 8 -2.67 12.32 -3.61
C VAL A 8 -1.37 11.64 -4.05
N ARG A 9 -1.40 10.32 -4.25
CA ARG A 9 -0.31 9.54 -4.86
C ARG A 9 -0.89 8.35 -5.61
N ASP A 10 -0.46 8.12 -6.84
CA ASP A 10 -0.78 6.92 -7.63
C ASP A 10 0.39 6.69 -8.60
N GLU A 11 1.35 5.90 -8.14
CA GLU A 11 2.58 5.58 -8.87
C GLU A 11 2.65 4.07 -9.06
N THR A 12 3.13 3.64 -10.22
CA THR A 12 3.30 2.22 -10.56
C THR A 12 4.58 2.06 -11.35
N GLU A 13 5.42 1.11 -10.94
CA GLU A 13 6.60 0.68 -11.68
C GLU A 13 6.47 -0.80 -12.02
N ALA A 14 6.56 -1.13 -13.31
CA ALA A 14 6.52 -2.50 -13.80
C ALA A 14 7.93 -2.91 -14.24
N TYR A 15 8.46 -3.94 -13.60
CA TYR A 15 9.85 -4.37 -13.81
C TYR A 15 9.96 -5.45 -14.88
N THR A 16 11.12 -5.52 -15.53
CA THR A 16 11.42 -6.52 -16.57
C THR A 16 11.48 -7.96 -16.06
N ASP A 17 11.58 -8.15 -14.74
CA ASP A 17 11.52 -9.46 -14.09
C ASP A 17 10.08 -9.94 -13.80
N GLY A 18 9.08 -9.21 -14.29
CA GLY A 18 7.66 -9.58 -14.16
C GLY A 18 7.02 -9.14 -12.86
N THR A 19 7.74 -8.45 -11.98
CA THR A 19 7.16 -7.88 -10.75
C THR A 19 6.65 -6.45 -10.96
N VAL A 20 5.78 -6.01 -10.05
CA VAL A 20 5.21 -4.67 -10.04
C VAL A 20 5.31 -4.09 -8.63
N ALA A 21 5.70 -2.82 -8.54
CA ALA A 21 5.57 -2.01 -7.34
C ALA A 21 4.50 -0.94 -7.58
N ARG A 22 3.59 -0.74 -6.61
CA ARG A 22 2.54 0.27 -6.69
C ARG A 22 2.37 0.98 -5.36
N VAL A 23 2.30 2.30 -5.43
CA VAL A 23 2.02 3.17 -4.28
C VAL A 23 0.80 3.99 -4.60
N ARG A 24 -0.29 3.76 -3.86
CA ARG A 24 -1.51 4.54 -3.99
C ARG A 24 -1.94 5.08 -2.63
N VAL A 25 -2.27 6.37 -2.59
CA VAL A 25 -2.81 7.05 -1.41
C VAL A 25 -3.96 7.94 -1.86
N LEU A 26 -5.10 7.77 -1.20
CA LEU A 26 -6.32 8.52 -1.40
C LEU A 26 -6.67 9.22 -0.09
N VAL A 27 -7.06 10.48 -0.18
CA VAL A 27 -7.85 11.14 0.86
C VAL A 27 -9.30 10.77 0.60
N VAL A 28 -9.96 10.23 1.62
CA VAL A 28 -11.37 9.81 1.59
C VAL A 28 -12.11 10.50 2.74
N PRO A 29 -13.44 10.67 2.67
CA PRO A 29 -14.20 11.14 3.82
C PRO A 29 -13.96 10.27 5.05
N GLU A 30 -13.75 10.90 6.20
CA GLU A 30 -13.67 10.20 7.48
C GLU A 30 -14.97 9.42 7.73
N SER A 31 -14.81 8.17 8.16
CA SER A 31 -15.93 7.26 8.44
C SER A 31 -15.53 6.21 9.46
N GLU A 32 -16.48 5.44 9.98
CA GLU A 32 -16.19 4.30 10.87
C GLU A 32 -15.21 3.30 10.23
N LYS A 33 -15.23 3.17 8.90
CA LYS A 33 -14.33 2.30 8.14
C LYS A 33 -12.96 2.93 7.88
N PHE A 34 -12.88 4.25 7.79
CA PHE A 34 -11.65 4.99 7.50
C PHE A 34 -11.54 6.18 8.46
N PRO A 35 -11.24 5.94 9.74
CA PRO A 35 -11.28 7.00 10.76
C PRO A 35 -10.23 8.09 10.52
N GLU A 36 -9.14 7.77 9.83
CA GLU A 36 -8.08 8.72 9.49
C GLU A 36 -8.33 9.48 8.16
N GLY A 37 -9.48 9.24 7.50
CA GLY A 37 -9.80 9.89 6.22
C GLY A 37 -8.82 9.54 5.10
N ILE A 38 -8.17 8.37 5.19
CA ILE A 38 -7.16 7.91 4.23
C ILE A 38 -7.41 6.47 3.80
N LYS A 39 -7.16 6.20 2.52
CA LYS A 39 -7.08 4.86 1.97
C LYS A 39 -5.76 4.69 1.23
N TYR A 40 -5.03 3.62 1.48
CA TYR A 40 -3.72 3.40 0.85
C TYR A 40 -3.51 1.95 0.44
N ALA A 41 -2.57 1.76 -0.49
CA ALA A 41 -2.02 0.47 -0.86
C ALA A 41 -0.56 0.66 -1.30
N PHE A 42 0.37 0.07 -0.56
CA PHE A 42 1.79 -0.03 -0.90
C PHE A 42 2.06 -1.49 -1.24
N HIS A 43 2.10 -1.82 -2.53
CA HIS A 43 2.11 -3.18 -3.03
C HIS A 43 3.43 -3.49 -3.74
N TYR A 44 3.95 -4.69 -3.51
CA TYR A 44 4.98 -5.29 -4.34
C TYR A 44 4.69 -6.79 -4.53
N GLY A 45 4.76 -7.27 -5.76
CA GLY A 45 4.46 -8.67 -6.09
C GLY A 45 4.67 -8.99 -7.57
N GLU A 46 4.43 -10.24 -7.95
CA GLU A 46 4.39 -10.64 -9.37
C GLU A 46 3.14 -10.06 -10.04
N ALA A 47 3.30 -9.58 -11.28
CA ALA A 47 2.19 -9.00 -12.02
C ALA A 47 1.12 -10.07 -12.31
N GLY A 48 -0.10 -9.84 -11.82
CA GLY A 48 -1.25 -10.74 -12.01
C GLY A 48 -1.32 -11.91 -11.04
N ALA A 49 -0.41 -12.00 -10.06
CA ALA A 49 -0.54 -12.94 -8.95
C ALA A 49 -1.66 -12.52 -7.99
N ASP A 50 -2.30 -13.51 -7.37
CA ASP A 50 -3.33 -13.28 -6.35
C ASP A 50 -2.71 -12.71 -5.06
N ASP A 51 -1.56 -13.26 -4.66
CA ASP A 51 -0.88 -12.90 -3.42
C ASP A 51 0.31 -11.94 -3.68
N PRO A 52 0.45 -10.86 -2.90
CA PRO A 52 1.61 -9.99 -2.99
C PRO A 52 2.84 -10.62 -2.33
N VAL A 53 4.05 -10.23 -2.75
CA VAL A 53 5.26 -10.52 -1.95
C VAL A 53 5.19 -9.74 -0.63
N ILE A 54 4.79 -8.46 -0.70
CA ILE A 54 4.46 -7.64 0.45
C ILE A 54 3.44 -6.58 0.07
N ARG A 55 2.42 -6.36 0.91
CA ARG A 55 1.52 -5.22 0.75
C ARG A 55 1.11 -4.64 2.09
N PHE A 56 1.19 -3.32 2.22
CA PHE A 56 0.52 -2.60 3.29
C PHE A 56 -0.71 -1.91 2.72
N ASP A 57 -1.89 -2.14 3.29
CA ASP A 57 -3.11 -1.46 2.86
C ASP A 57 -4.11 -1.34 4.02
N ASN A 58 -5.23 -0.65 3.78
CA ASN A 58 -6.36 -0.63 4.69
C ASN A 58 -7.69 -0.92 4.00
N HIS A 59 -7.70 -1.77 2.98
CA HIS A 59 -8.86 -2.00 2.12
C HIS A 59 -10.12 -2.43 2.91
N HIS A 60 -9.93 -3.23 3.96
CA HIS A 60 -10.99 -3.72 4.84
C HIS A 60 -11.39 -2.74 5.95
N GLY A 61 -10.72 -1.60 6.07
CA GLY A 61 -10.96 -0.59 7.11
C GLY A 61 -10.13 -0.77 8.38
N VAL A 62 -9.37 -1.86 8.46
CA VAL A 62 -8.26 -2.06 9.39
C VAL A 62 -6.94 -1.97 8.63
N HIS A 63 -5.85 -1.65 9.31
CA HIS A 63 -4.53 -1.58 8.72
C HIS A 63 -3.93 -2.98 8.65
N GLU A 64 -3.52 -3.40 7.46
CA GLU A 64 -3.07 -4.76 7.20
C GLU A 64 -1.67 -4.78 6.58
N LEU A 65 -0.90 -5.79 6.98
CA LEU A 65 0.29 -6.28 6.28
C LEU A 65 -0.03 -7.63 5.66
N HIS A 66 0.06 -7.70 4.34
CA HIS A 66 -0.01 -8.92 3.56
C HIS A 66 1.42 -9.38 3.24
N LEU A 67 1.74 -10.64 3.54
CA LEU A 67 3.01 -11.28 3.23
C LEU A 67 2.73 -12.62 2.55
N ASN A 68 2.79 -12.66 1.22
CA ASN A 68 2.24 -13.77 0.44
C ASN A 68 0.76 -13.98 0.81
N ALA A 69 0.35 -15.21 1.09
CA ALA A 69 -1.03 -15.54 1.45
C ALA A 69 -1.42 -15.18 2.90
N GLU A 70 -0.48 -14.73 3.72
CA GLU A 70 -0.73 -14.41 5.13
C GLU A 70 -1.11 -12.94 5.30
N VAL A 71 -2.10 -12.66 6.14
CA VAL A 71 -2.59 -11.31 6.45
C VAL A 71 -2.53 -11.06 7.95
N PHE A 72 -1.93 -9.93 8.31
CA PHE A 72 -1.78 -9.50 9.70
C PHE A 72 -2.41 -8.12 9.86
N GLU A 73 -3.31 -7.97 10.83
CA GLU A 73 -3.69 -6.65 11.32
C GLU A 73 -2.49 -6.02 12.06
N ILE A 74 -2.23 -4.75 11.80
CA ILE A 74 -1.10 -4.01 12.36
C ILE A 74 -1.55 -2.66 12.92
N ASP A 75 -0.77 -2.11 13.85
CA ASP A 75 -0.94 -0.73 14.27
C ASP A 75 -0.67 0.24 13.11
N TYR A 76 -1.26 1.44 13.19
CA TYR A 76 -1.02 2.51 12.22
C TYR A 76 -0.09 3.60 12.77
N PRO A 77 1.23 3.50 12.52
CA PRO A 77 2.20 4.53 12.91
C PRO A 77 2.21 5.74 11.95
N GLY A 78 1.32 5.79 10.96
CA GLY A 78 1.28 6.79 9.90
C GLY A 78 1.86 6.31 8.56
N LEU A 79 1.36 6.90 7.46
CA LEU A 79 1.75 6.54 6.09
C LEU A 79 3.26 6.55 5.85
N GLN A 80 4.00 7.53 6.40
CA GLN A 80 5.43 7.65 6.15
C GLN A 80 6.21 6.48 6.78
N ALA A 81 5.81 6.00 7.95
CA ALA A 81 6.44 4.86 8.60
C ALA A 81 6.17 3.57 7.82
N LEU A 82 4.91 3.34 7.43
CA LEU A 82 4.52 2.18 6.60
C LEU A 82 5.21 2.20 5.23
N TYR A 83 5.32 3.37 4.60
CA TYR A 83 6.00 3.53 3.32
C TYR A 83 7.49 3.20 3.41
N ARG A 84 8.18 3.67 4.46
CA ARG A 84 9.59 3.32 4.70
C ARG A 84 9.77 1.83 4.95
N ALA A 85 8.86 1.20 5.70
CA ALA A 85 8.89 -0.24 5.95
C ALA A 85 8.69 -1.03 4.65
N TRP A 86 7.71 -0.66 3.84
CA TRP A 86 7.47 -1.24 2.51
C TRP A 86 8.69 -1.09 1.60
N ARG A 87 9.23 0.12 1.47
CA ARG A 87 10.44 0.39 0.66
C ARG A 87 11.62 -0.45 1.13
N ALA A 88 11.83 -0.58 2.44
CA ALA A 88 12.91 -1.40 2.99
C ALA A 88 12.74 -2.89 2.68
N ALA A 89 11.51 -3.38 2.50
CA ALA A 89 11.23 -4.76 2.13
C ALA A 89 11.42 -5.05 0.64
N LEU A 90 11.47 -4.03 -0.23
CA LEU A 90 11.75 -4.23 -1.65
C LEU A 90 13.16 -4.81 -1.86
N PRO A 91 13.39 -5.54 -2.98
CA PRO A 91 14.73 -5.93 -3.39
C PRO A 91 15.65 -4.70 -3.45
N PRO A 92 16.92 -4.80 -3.00
CA PRO A 92 17.81 -3.64 -2.89
C PRO A 92 17.88 -2.77 -4.14
N LYS A 93 17.93 -3.39 -5.32
CA LYS A 93 18.02 -2.68 -6.62
C LYS A 93 16.77 -1.87 -6.98
N LYS A 94 15.61 -2.18 -6.39
CA LYS A 94 14.33 -1.52 -6.65
C LYS A 94 14.03 -0.42 -5.64
N ARG A 95 14.77 -0.36 -4.53
CA ARG A 95 14.54 0.64 -3.48
C ARG A 95 14.82 2.05 -3.98
N ASP A 96 15.78 2.21 -4.90
CA ASP A 96 16.19 3.52 -5.40
C ASP A 96 15.15 4.15 -6.36
N ASP A 97 14.19 3.35 -6.84
CA ASP A 97 13.08 3.83 -7.66
C ASP A 97 11.96 4.49 -6.83
N TRP A 98 12.00 4.36 -5.50
CA TRP A 98 10.95 4.75 -4.56
C TRP A 98 11.48 5.63 -3.44
#